data_AF-A0A0Q3L1J6-F1
#
_entry.id   AF-A0A0Q3L1J6-F1
#
_cell.length_a   1.000
_cell.length_b   1.000
_cell.length_c   1.000
_cell.angle_alpha   90.00
_cell.angle_beta   90.00
_cell.angle_gamma   90.00
#
_symmetry.space_group_name_H-M   'P 1'
#
loop_
_entity.id
_entity.type
_entity.pdbx_description
1 polymer ?
#
loop_
_entity_poly.entity_id
_entity_poly.type
_entity_poly.pdbx_seq_one_letter_code
_entity_poly.pdbx_strand_id
1 'polypeptide(L)'
;MRCEEESTDHLFFSCNIVKLFWAELSSMLNLNDFSCYEDVAEKWLSNAKHVVTNMISSALMWTFCKFRNNLHFGRVSWSGLQVIWYRLLRLLRRWRILCPQKNLQLLDNCLLLMETKVREAP
;
A
#
# COMPACT_ATOMS: atom_id res chain seq x y z
N MET A 1 -23.75 -8.90 1.55
CA MET A 1 -22.43 -8.50 2.09
C MET A 1 -22.72 -7.41 3.11
N ARG A 2 -22.51 -7.64 4.42
CA ARG A 2 -22.70 -6.58 5.43
C ARG A 2 -21.65 -5.51 5.13
N CYS A 3 -22.09 -4.33 4.72
CA CYS A 3 -21.24 -3.15 4.73
C CYS A 3 -20.99 -2.82 6.20
N GLU A 4 -19.81 -3.16 6.71
CA GLU A 4 -19.31 -2.51 7.91
C GLU A 4 -19.34 -0.99 7.68
N GLU A 5 -19.60 -0.24 8.75
CA GLU A 5 -19.67 1.22 8.65
C GLU A 5 -18.29 1.75 8.23
N GLU A 6 -18.23 2.33 7.03
CA GLU A 6 -16.96 2.78 6.45
C GLU A 6 -16.47 4.03 7.17
N SER A 7 -15.47 3.86 8.03
CA SER A 7 -14.70 4.94 8.65
C SER A 7 -13.33 5.09 7.99
N THR A 8 -12.61 6.19 8.27
CA THR A 8 -11.21 6.35 7.84
C THR A 8 -10.32 5.25 8.40
N ASP A 9 -10.58 4.81 9.63
CA ASP A 9 -9.87 3.69 10.24
C ASP A 9 -10.17 2.37 9.52
N HIS A 10 -11.44 2.09 9.19
CA HIS A 10 -11.81 0.91 8.43
C HIS A 10 -11.15 0.88 7.04
N LEU A 11 -11.18 2.01 6.33
CA LEU A 11 -10.61 2.12 4.99
C LEU A 11 -9.08 1.94 4.97
N PHE A 12 -8.38 2.35 6.02
CA PHE A 12 -6.91 2.39 6.02
C PHE A 12 -6.24 1.41 6.97
N PHE A 13 -6.92 0.79 7.92
CA PHE A 13 -6.26 -0.01 8.96
C PHE A 13 -7.07 -1.22 9.42
N SER A 14 -8.36 -1.08 9.72
CA SER A 14 -9.08 -2.15 10.41
C SER A 14 -9.73 -3.20 9.50
N CYS A 15 -9.94 -2.91 8.21
CA CYS A 15 -10.43 -3.89 7.22
C CYS A 15 -9.43 -5.04 7.00
N ASN A 16 -9.93 -6.28 6.90
CA ASN A 16 -9.09 -7.48 6.71
C ASN A 16 -8.20 -7.41 5.47
N ILE A 17 -8.72 -6.89 4.36
CA ILE A 17 -7.92 -6.71 3.13
C ILE A 17 -6.77 -5.75 3.41
N VAL A 18 -7.02 -4.66 4.13
CA VAL A 18 -6.01 -3.64 4.39
C VAL A 18 -4.93 -4.16 5.35
N LYS A 19 -5.32 -4.87 6.41
CA LYS A 19 -4.38 -5.56 7.32
C LYS A 19 -3.43 -6.50 6.59
N LEU A 20 -3.94 -7.28 5.64
CA LEU A 20 -3.10 -8.18 4.83
C LEU A 20 -2.03 -7.38 4.05
N PHE A 21 -2.39 -6.24 3.47
CA PHE A 21 -1.43 -5.40 2.76
C PHE A 21 -0.40 -4.78 3.70
N TRP A 22 -0.81 -4.29 4.88
CA TRP A 22 0.13 -3.76 5.87
C TRP A 22 1.13 -4.81 6.34
N ALA A 23 0.67 -6.01 6.67
CA ALA A 23 1.53 -7.11 7.09
C ALA A 23 2.55 -7.48 6.00
N GLU A 24 2.12 -7.57 4.75
CA GLU A 24 2.99 -7.84 3.61
C GLU A 24 4.02 -6.72 3.39
N LEU A 25 3.61 -5.45 3.49
CA LEU A 25 4.52 -4.33 3.38
C LEU A 25 5.54 -4.27 4.52
N SER A 26 5.11 -4.52 5.74
CA SER A 26 5.99 -4.55 6.91
C SER A 26 7.01 -5.68 6.80
N SER A 27 6.60 -6.84 6.30
CA SER A 27 7.50 -7.95 5.95
C SER A 27 8.53 -7.54 4.88
N MET A 28 8.09 -6.93 3.77
CA MET A 28 8.98 -6.46 2.70
C MET A 28 9.98 -5.39 3.14
N LEU A 29 9.61 -4.56 4.12
CA LEU A 29 10.42 -3.46 4.65
C LEU A 29 11.21 -3.82 5.91
N ASN A 30 11.03 -5.04 6.43
CA ASN A 30 11.57 -5.50 7.71
C ASN A 30 11.25 -4.53 8.87
N LEU A 31 9.97 -4.16 8.98
CA LEU A 31 9.43 -3.27 10.01
C LEU A 31 8.36 -4.00 10.82
N ASN A 32 7.99 -3.40 11.96
CA ASN A 32 6.78 -3.80 12.68
C ASN A 32 5.55 -3.54 11.80
N ASP A 33 4.47 -4.29 12.07
CA ASP A 33 3.21 -4.15 11.35
C ASP A 33 2.60 -2.74 11.55
N PHE A 34 1.87 -2.25 10.55
CA PHE A 34 1.16 -0.99 10.62
C PHE A 34 -0.30 -1.26 10.97
N SER A 35 -0.65 -1.07 12.24
CA SER A 35 -1.97 -1.41 12.78
C SER A 35 -2.89 -0.20 12.92
N CYS A 36 -2.33 1.01 12.99
CA CYS A 36 -3.08 2.25 13.10
C CYS A 36 -2.38 3.43 12.42
N TYR A 37 -3.03 4.59 12.47
CA TYR A 37 -2.49 5.83 11.91
C TYR A 37 -1.15 6.24 12.54
N GLU A 38 -1.01 6.09 13.85
CA GLU A 38 0.17 6.49 14.61
C GLU A 38 1.42 5.71 14.16
N ASP A 39 1.29 4.41 13.85
CA ASP A 39 2.40 3.58 13.37
C ASP A 39 2.99 4.13 12.07
N VAL A 40 2.13 4.63 11.18
CA VAL A 40 2.53 5.26 9.91
C VAL A 40 3.08 6.66 10.14
N ALA A 41 2.37 7.46 10.96
CA ALA A 41 2.72 8.85 11.24
C ALA A 41 4.09 8.98 11.93
N GLU A 42 4.47 8.05 12.80
CA GLU A 42 5.79 7.99 13.43
C GLU A 42 6.91 7.96 12.37
N LYS A 43 6.72 7.25 11.26
CA LYS A 43 7.72 7.17 10.18
C LYS A 43 7.79 8.45 9.36
N TRP A 44 6.69 9.19 9.24
CA TRP A 44 6.65 10.48 8.57
C TRP A 44 7.51 11.53 9.28
N LEU A 45 7.56 11.49 10.62
CA LEU A 45 8.39 12.40 11.41
C LEU A 45 9.89 12.26 11.11
N SER A 46 10.35 11.07 10.74
CA SER A 46 11.74 10.79 10.36
C SER A 46 11.85 10.43 8.88
N ASN A 47 11.26 11.26 8.01
CA ASN A 47 11.18 10.98 6.58
C ASN A 47 12.55 10.68 5.94
N ALA A 48 13.61 11.38 6.30
CA ALA A 48 14.94 11.13 5.75
C ALA A 48 15.46 9.69 5.97
N LYS A 49 15.03 9.04 7.06
CA LYS A 49 15.35 7.65 7.39
C LYS A 49 14.36 6.66 6.75
N HIS A 50 13.11 7.06 6.60
CA HIS A 50 12.00 6.19 6.18
C HIS A 50 11.41 6.55 4.81
N VAL A 51 12.19 7.19 3.93
CA VAL A 51 11.69 7.69 2.62
C VAL A 51 10.93 6.60 1.85
N VAL A 52 11.51 5.41 1.70
CA VAL A 52 10.88 4.32 0.93
C VAL A 52 9.60 3.83 1.61
N THR A 53 9.65 3.61 2.93
CA THR A 53 8.47 3.27 3.73
C THR A 53 7.36 4.29 3.56
N ASN A 54 7.67 5.58 3.65
CA ASN A 54 6.72 6.67 3.54
C ASN A 54 6.13 6.80 2.13
N MET A 55 6.93 6.56 1.09
CA MET A 55 6.44 6.50 -0.28
C MET A 55 5.47 5.34 -0.47
N ILE A 56 5.82 4.14 0.01
CA ILE A 56 5.00 2.94 -0.14
C ILE A 56 3.70 3.04 0.66
N SER A 57 3.76 3.48 1.93
CA SER A 57 2.58 3.64 2.79
C SER A 57 1.62 4.68 2.20
N SER A 58 2.12 5.82 1.74
CA SER A 58 1.31 6.84 1.08
C SER A 58 0.67 6.34 -0.22
N ALA A 59 1.42 5.58 -1.02
CA ALA A 59 0.92 4.99 -2.26
C ALA A 59 -0.15 3.93 -2.00
N LEU A 60 -0.01 3.13 -0.93
CA LEU A 60 -1.01 2.14 -0.52
C LEU A 60 -2.31 2.82 -0.10
N MET A 61 -2.24 3.81 0.81
CA MET A 61 -3.40 4.58 1.25
C MET A 61 -4.12 5.25 0.06
N TRP A 62 -3.37 5.87 -0.85
CA TRP A 62 -3.95 6.45 -2.07
C TRP A 62 -4.61 5.41 -2.99
N THR A 63 -4.00 4.22 -3.08
CA THR A 63 -4.55 3.10 -3.85
C THR A 63 -5.87 2.62 -3.27
N PHE A 64 -5.97 2.44 -1.95
CA PHE A 64 -7.22 2.07 -1.28
C PHE A 64 -8.31 3.13 -1.43
N CYS A 65 -7.98 4.40 -1.18
CA CYS A 65 -8.93 5.50 -1.35
C CYS A 65 -9.50 5.56 -2.78
N LYS A 66 -8.64 5.45 -3.81
CA LYS A 66 -9.10 5.40 -5.19
C LYS A 66 -9.85 4.11 -5.54
N PHE A 67 -9.44 2.97 -5.00
CA PHE A 67 -10.08 1.69 -5.26
C PHE A 67 -11.51 1.68 -4.71
N ARG A 68 -11.68 2.14 -3.46
CA ARG A 68 -12.98 2.38 -2.81
C ARG A 68 -13.87 3.28 -3.65
N ASN A 69 -13.37 4.43 -4.10
CA ASN A 69 -14.15 5.35 -4.94
C ASN A 69 -14.58 4.67 -6.26
N ASN A 70 -13.70 3.90 -6.90
CA ASN A 70 -14.05 3.20 -8.13
C ASN A 70 -15.13 2.12 -7.91
N LEU A 71 -15.09 1.40 -6.79
CA LEU A 71 -16.14 0.44 -6.43
C LEU A 71 -17.47 1.14 -6.18
N HIS A 72 -17.47 2.22 -5.40
CA HIS A 72 -18.68 2.97 -5.06
C HIS A 72 -19.38 3.54 -6.31
N PHE A 73 -18.61 4.04 -7.28
CA PHE A 73 -19.14 4.56 -8.55
C PHE A 73 -19.29 3.50 -9.64
N GLY A 74 -19.11 2.21 -9.34
CA GLY A 74 -19.26 1.12 -10.33
C GLY A 74 -18.26 1.16 -11.49
N ARG A 75 -17.10 1.80 -11.32
CA ARG A 75 -16.05 1.94 -12.36
C ARG A 75 -15.13 0.73 -12.47
N VAL A 76 -15.21 -0.20 -11.53
CA VAL A 76 -14.39 -1.41 -11.49
C VAL A 76 -15.17 -2.55 -10.83
N SER A 77 -14.98 -3.77 -11.34
CA SER A 77 -15.44 -4.99 -10.68
C SER A 77 -14.31 -5.54 -9.80
N TRP A 78 -14.64 -6.02 -8.60
CA TRP A 78 -13.68 -6.73 -7.76
C TRP A 78 -13.24 -8.03 -8.44
N SER A 79 -11.94 -8.23 -8.60
CA SER A 79 -11.36 -9.39 -9.28
C SER A 79 -10.25 -10.09 -8.48
N GLY A 80 -10.12 -9.77 -7.18
CA GLY A 80 -9.08 -10.33 -6.28
C GLY A 80 -8.06 -9.29 -5.80
N LEU A 81 -7.21 -9.69 -4.85
CA LEU A 81 -6.21 -8.81 -4.21
C LEU A 81 -5.15 -8.31 -5.21
N GLN A 82 -4.88 -9.08 -6.26
CA GLN A 82 -3.91 -8.76 -7.30
C GLN A 82 -4.20 -7.42 -7.98
N VAL A 83 -5.48 -7.02 -8.07
CA VAL A 83 -5.85 -5.72 -8.67
C VAL A 83 -5.31 -4.55 -7.85
N ILE A 84 -5.24 -4.68 -6.52
CA ILE A 84 -4.73 -3.65 -5.62
C ILE A 84 -3.20 -3.63 -5.70
N TRP A 85 -2.53 -4.79 -5.66
CA TRP A 85 -1.08 -4.90 -5.86
C TRP A 85 -0.64 -4.29 -7.19
N TYR A 86 -1.36 -4.59 -8.28
CA TYR A 86 -1.05 -4.03 -9.60
C TYR A 86 -1.17 -2.50 -9.63
N ARG A 87 -2.21 -1.95 -9.01
CA ARG A 87 -2.43 -0.49 -8.92
C ARG A 87 -1.34 0.19 -8.08
N LEU A 88 -0.99 -0.41 -6.95
CA LEU A 88 0.09 0.05 -6.08
C LEU A 88 1.44 0.04 -6.81
N LEU A 89 1.81 -1.09 -7.42
CA LEU A 89 3.03 -1.26 -8.20
C LEU A 89 3.13 -0.21 -9.31
N ARG A 90 2.05 -0.02 -10.09
CA ARG A 90 2.02 0.97 -11.18
C ARG A 90 2.17 2.40 -10.67
N LEU A 91 1.57 2.71 -9.52
CA LEU A 91 1.71 4.02 -8.88
C LEU A 91 3.15 4.25 -8.42
N LEU A 92 3.74 3.29 -7.72
CA LEU A 92 5.11 3.41 -7.21
C LEU A 92 6.14 3.47 -8.33
N ARG A 93 5.97 2.73 -9.43
CA ARG A 93 6.81 2.86 -10.63
C ARG A 93 6.79 4.29 -11.20
N ARG A 94 5.64 4.97 -11.17
CA ARG A 94 5.55 6.39 -11.56
C ARG A 94 6.22 7.31 -10.55
N TRP A 95 6.10 7.00 -9.27
CA TRP A 95 6.73 7.76 -8.19
C TRP A 95 8.23 7.48 -8.04
N ARG A 96 8.77 6.50 -8.76
CA ARG A 96 10.20 6.16 -8.73
C ARG A 96 11.10 7.37 -8.98
N ILE A 97 10.69 8.31 -9.83
CA ILE A 97 11.43 9.56 -10.08
C ILE A 97 11.54 10.49 -8.86
N LEU A 98 10.65 10.34 -7.87
CA LEU A 98 10.64 11.10 -6.62
C LEU A 98 11.56 10.49 -5.57
N CYS A 99 12.02 9.25 -5.78
CA CYS A 99 12.87 8.55 -4.84
C CYS A 99 14.32 9.05 -4.93
N PRO A 100 14.96 9.45 -3.82
CA PRO A 100 16.38 9.79 -3.81
C PRO A 100 17.25 8.64 -4.33
N GLN A 101 18.31 8.95 -5.07
CA GLN A 101 19.14 7.95 -5.73
C GLN A 101 19.72 6.90 -4.77
N LYS A 102 20.11 7.33 -3.55
CA LYS A 102 20.61 6.45 -2.48
C LYS A 102 19.59 5.41 -1.98
N ASN A 103 18.29 5.64 -2.23
CA ASN A 103 17.19 4.79 -1.79
C ASN A 103 16.54 4.01 -2.94
N LEU A 104 16.93 4.27 -4.20
CA LEU A 104 16.33 3.63 -5.37
C LEU A 104 16.47 2.11 -5.34
N GLN A 105 17.61 1.58 -4.93
CA GLN A 105 17.83 0.13 -4.86
C GLN A 105 16.85 -0.54 -3.90
N LEU A 106 16.59 0.07 -2.74
CA LEU A 106 15.61 -0.45 -1.78
C LEU A 106 14.19 -0.41 -2.37
N LEU A 107 13.82 0.70 -3.02
CA LEU A 107 12.52 0.81 -3.70
C LEU A 107 12.39 -0.24 -4.81
N ASP A 108 13.40 -0.42 -5.66
CA ASP A 108 13.38 -1.38 -6.77
C ASP A 108 13.25 -2.83 -6.25
N ASN A 109 13.93 -3.17 -5.15
CA ASN A 109 13.74 -4.47 -4.49
C ASN A 109 12.30 -4.68 -4.03
N CYS A 110 11.68 -3.68 -3.40
CA CYS A 110 10.28 -3.75 -3.00
C CYS A 110 9.35 -3.88 -4.23
N LEU A 111 9.63 -3.18 -5.33
CA LEU A 111 8.84 -3.29 -6.57
C LEU A 111 8.93 -4.71 -7.16
N LEU A 112 10.09 -5.35 -7.11
CA LEU A 112 10.25 -6.74 -7.55
C LEU A 112 9.44 -7.71 -6.69
N LEU A 113 9.44 -7.54 -5.36
CA LEU A 113 8.59 -8.34 -4.46
C LEU A 113 7.10 -8.10 -4.71
N MET A 114 6.69 -6.86 -5.00
CA MET A 114 5.30 -6.58 -5.39
C MET A 114 4.93 -7.21 -6.74
N GLU A 115 5.86 -7.31 -7.68
CA GLU A 115 5.62 -8.01 -8.95
C GLU A 115 5.31 -9.49 -8.77
N THR A 116 5.96 -10.17 -7.82
CA THR A 116 5.63 -11.58 -7.54
C THR A 116 4.20 -11.68 -7.00
N LYS A 117 3.80 -10.79 -6.09
CA LYS A 117 2.42 -10.72 -5.56
C LYS A 117 1.36 -10.43 -6.62
N VAL A 118 1.70 -9.68 -7.67
CA VAL A 118 0.79 -9.45 -8.81
C VAL A 118 0.61 -10.73 -9.65
N ARG A 119 1.66 -11.55 -9.76
CA ARG A 119 1.69 -12.76 -10.60
C ARG A 119 1.20 -14.02 -9.87
N GLU A 120 1.17 -14.01 -8.54
CA GLU A 120 0.56 -15.07 -7.74
C GLU A 120 -0.92 -15.23 -8.17
N ALA A 121 -1.18 -16.29 -8.95
CA ALA A 121 -2.51 -16.66 -9.40
C ALA A 121 -3.38 -17.07 -8.19
N PRO A 122 -4.70 -16.82 -8.24
CA PRO A 122 -5.63 -17.45 -7.30
C PRO A 122 -5.61 -18.98 -7.43
#